data_AF-A0A9Q7EAT0-F1
#
_entry.id   AF-A0A9Q7EAT0-F1
#
_cell.length_a   1.000
_cell.length_b   1.000
_cell.length_c   1.000
_cell.angle_alpha   90.00
_cell.angle_beta   90.00
_cell.angle_gamma   90.00
#
_symmetry.space_group_name_H-M   'P 1'
#
loop_
_entity.id
_entity.type
_entity.pdbx_description
1 polymer ?
#
loop_
_entity_poly.entity_id
_entity_poly.type
_entity_poly.pdbx_seq_one_letter_code
_entity_poly.pdbx_strand_id
1 'polypeptide(L)' 'MFPMNWDIKRVKQEIALVYEDMVESGYTLRFENNKWRGFVSNKKFKILIEVDKQGNITNAYPLKNI' A
#
# COMPACT_ATOMS: atom_id res chain seq x y z
N MET A 1 9.89 8.52 0.43
CA MET A 1 10.47 7.70 1.52
C MET A 1 9.54 7.71 2.71
N PHE A 2 9.48 6.61 3.47
CA PHE A 2 8.69 6.55 4.69
C PHE A 2 9.29 7.52 5.74
N PRO A 3 8.48 7.96 6.74
CA PRO A 3 9.00 8.83 7.80
C PRO A 3 10.22 8.21 8.48
N MET A 4 11.28 9.00 8.70
CA MET A 4 12.53 8.50 9.28
C MET A 4 12.38 7.97 10.71
N ASN A 5 11.34 8.41 11.43
CA ASN A 5 11.02 7.94 12.77
C ASN A 5 10.19 6.65 12.80
N TRP A 6 9.91 6.04 11.65
CA TRP A 6 9.24 4.74 11.57
C TRP A 6 10.27 3.62 11.51
N ASP A 7 10.12 2.63 12.39
CA ASP A 7 10.87 1.39 12.27
C ASP A 7 10.31 0.51 11.15
N ILE A 8 11.08 -0.50 10.75
CA ILE A 8 10.68 -1.42 9.68
C ILE A 8 9.38 -2.18 10.02
N LYS A 9 9.11 -2.41 11.32
CA LYS A 9 7.89 -3.07 11.79
C LYS A 9 6.67 -2.21 11.49
N ARG A 10 6.72 -0.93 11.82
CA ARG A 10 5.66 0.03 11.55
C ARG A 10 5.41 0.18 10.06
N VAL A 11 6.48 0.27 9.27
CA VAL A 11 6.36 0.31 7.79
C VAL A 11 5.59 -0.91 7.27
N LYS A 12 5.95 -2.12 7.71
CA LYS A 12 5.27 -3.35 7.30
C LYS A 12 3.80 -3.39 7.75
N GLN A 13 3.50 -2.92 8.96
CA GLN A 13 2.11 -2.84 9.46
C GLN A 13 1.24 -1.92 8.61
N GLU A 14 1.76 -0.77 8.19
CA GLU A 14 1.01 0.19 7.38
C GLU A 14 0.83 -0.29 5.93
N ILE A 15 1.81 -1.02 5.38
CA ILE A 15 1.66 -1.70 4.10
C ILE A 15 0.59 -2.80 4.21
N ALA A 16 0.60 -3.60 5.28
CA ALA A 16 -0.41 -4.62 5.51
C ALA A 16 -1.82 -4.03 5.61
N LEU A 17 -1.99 -2.93 6.34
CA LEU A 17 -3.27 -2.21 6.43
C LEU A 17 -3.81 -1.80 5.05
N VAL A 18 -2.96 -1.21 4.21
CA VAL A 18 -3.36 -0.77 2.87
C VAL A 18 -3.61 -1.95 1.92
N TYR A 19 -2.93 -3.07 2.13
CA TYR A 19 -3.16 -4.29 1.39
C TYR A 19 -4.47 -4.97 1.79
N GLU A 20 -4.82 -5.00 3.08
CA GLU A 20 -6.11 -5.50 3.56
C GLU A 20 -7.27 -4.70 2.96
N ASP A 21 -7.17 -3.37 2.91
CA ASP A 21 -8.14 -2.49 2.25
C ASP A 21 -8.34 -2.85 0.76
N MET A 22 -7.26 -3.18 0.03
CA MET A 22 -7.33 -3.66 -1.35
C MET A 22 -8.12 -4.98 -1.47
N VAL A 23 -7.87 -5.91 -0.55
CA VAL A 23 -8.55 -7.22 -0.52
C VAL A 23 -10.03 -7.04 -0.20
N GLU A 24 -10.36 -6.21 0.80
CA GLU A 24 -11.74 -5.92 1.21
C GLU A 24 -12.53 -5.16 0.15
N SER A 25 -11.88 -4.31 -0.65
CA SER A 25 -12.55 -3.61 -1.75
C SER A 25 -12.99 -4.54 -2.89
N GLY A 26 -12.66 -5.84 -2.82
CA GLY A 26 -12.88 -6.80 -3.88
C GLY A 26 -12.08 -6.47 -5.14
N TYR A 27 -10.92 -5.79 -4.99
CA TYR A 27 -10.07 -5.45 -6.13
C TYR A 27 -9.68 -6.73 -6.87
N THR A 28 -10.25 -6.92 -8.05
CA THR A 28 -9.87 -8.04 -8.91
C THR A 28 -8.57 -7.66 -9.61
N LEU A 29 -7.58 -8.55 -9.58
CA LEU A 29 -6.27 -8.42 -10.27
C LEU A 29 -6.38 -8.29 -11.81
N ARG A 30 -7.60 -8.10 -12.33
CA ARG A 30 -7.92 -7.81 -13.72
C ARG A 30 -7.89 -6.32 -14.04
N PHE A 31 -7.79 -5.44 -13.06
CA PHE A 31 -7.69 -3.99 -13.30
C PHE A 31 -6.27 -3.62 -13.75
N GLU A 32 -6.18 -2.91 -14.87
CA GLU A 32 -5.05 -2.79 -15.81
C GLU A 32 -3.69 -2.29 -15.27
N ASN A 33 -3.54 -2.03 -13.97
CA ASN A 33 -2.34 -1.39 -13.44
C ASN A 33 -1.68 -2.07 -12.24
N ASN A 34 -2.21 -3.20 -11.73
CA ASN A 34 -1.66 -3.93 -10.58
C ASN A 34 -1.24 -3.02 -9.41
N LYS A 35 -2.00 -1.96 -9.17
CA LYS A 35 -1.62 -0.84 -8.32
C LYS A 35 -2.80 -0.46 -7.43
N TRP A 36 -2.57 -0.39 -6.13
CA TRP A 36 -3.54 0.06 -5.14
C TRP A 36 -2.97 1.17 -4.28
N ARG A 37 -3.77 2.18 -3.95
CA ARG A 37 -3.35 3.24 -3.04
C ARG A 37 -4.33 3.43 -1.89
N GLY A 38 -3.83 3.30 -0.68
CA GLY A 38 -4.60 3.51 0.55
C GLY A 38 -3.91 4.49 1.48
N PHE A 39 -4.67 5.08 2.38
CA PHE A 39 -4.12 5.94 3.42
C PHE A 39 -3.45 5.10 4.51
N VAL A 40 -2.36 5.62 5.07
CA VAL A 40 -1.84 5.10 6.35
C VAL A 40 -2.85 5.38 7.48
N SER A 41 -2.71 4.66 8.59
CA SER A 41 -3.63 4.73 9.74
C SER A 41 -3.86 6.16 10.27
N ASN A 42 -2.84 7.03 10.23
CA ASN A 42 -2.95 8.43 10.67
C ASN A 42 -3.44 9.40 9.58
N LYS A 43 -3.80 8.89 8.40
CA LYS A 43 -4.34 9.62 7.23
C LYS A 43 -3.44 10.74 6.67
N LYS A 44 -2.15 10.80 7.05
CA LYS A 44 -1.24 11.88 6.60
C LYS A 44 -0.77 11.73 5.16
N PHE A 45 -0.67 10.51 4.66
CA PHE A 45 -0.23 10.21 3.29
C PHE A 45 -0.80 8.88 2.80
N LYS A 46 -0.63 8.59 1.51
CA LYS A 46 -1.02 7.31 0.91
C LYS A 46 0.19 6.43 0.65
N ILE A 47 0.03 5.12 0.74
CA ILE A 47 1.00 4.14 0.23
C ILE A 47 0.46 3.64 -1.10
N LEU A 48 1.31 3.59 -2.13
CA LEU A 48 1.05 2.85 -3.36
C LEU A 48 1.66 1.46 -3.20
N ILE A 49 0.83 0.43 -3.33
CA ILE A 49 1.22 -0.98 -3.39
C ILE A 49 1.15 -1.41 -4.85
N GLU A 50 2.20 -2.08 -5.31
CA GLU A 50 2.24 -2.78 -6.58
C GLU A 50 2.18 -4.28 -6.31
N VAL A 51 1.37 -5.00 -7.08
CA VAL A 51 1.20 -6.45 -6.95
C VAL A 51 1.56 -7.19 -8.25
N ASP A 52 1.84 -8.49 -8.16
CA ASP A 52 1.92 -9.35 -9.34
C ASP A 52 0.52 -9.84 -9.77
N LYS A 53 0.46 -10.69 -10.80
CA LYS A 53 -0.80 -11.26 -11.31
C LYS A 53 -1.49 -12.21 -10.31
N GLN A 54 -0.77 -12.66 -9.28
CA GLN A 54 -1.27 -13.51 -8.21
C GLN A 54 -1.69 -12.69 -6.98
N GLY A 55 -1.43 -11.38 -6.99
CA GLY A 55 -1.74 -10.47 -5.89
C GLY A 55 -0.63 -10.31 -4.87
N ASN A 56 0.53 -10.95 -5.07
CA ASN A 56 1.65 -10.78 -4.14
C ASN A 56 2.24 -9.37 -4.28
N ILE A 57 2.55 -8.74 -3.14
CA ILE A 57 3.20 -7.42 -3.12
C ILE A 57 4.59 -7.52 -3.76
N THR A 58 4.82 -6.74 -4.81
CA THR A 58 6.13 -6.61 -5.49
C THR A 58 6.86 -5.35 -5.05
N ASN A 59 6.13 -4.26 -4.79
CA ASN A 59 6.66 -3.01 -4.26
C ASN A 59 5.63 -2.30 -3.37
N ALA A 60 6.13 -1.48 -2.45
CA ALA A 60 5.30 -0.56 -1.69
C ALA A 60 6.09 0.71 -1.35
N TYR A 61 5.53 1.87 -1.66
CA TYR A 61 6.18 3.15 -1.41
C TYR A 61 5.18 4.26 -1.05
N PRO A 62 5.58 5.22 -0.19
CA PRO A 62 4.72 6.32 0.16
C PRO A 62 4.60 7.29 -1.01
N LEU A 63 3.38 7.69 -1.30
CA LEU A 63 3.06 8.78 -2.22
C LEU A 63 3.21 10.11 -1.47
N LYS A 64 4.02 11.00 -2.02
CA LYS A 64 4.04 12.39 -1.60
C LYS A 64 2.75 13.02 -2.13
N ASN A 65 1.92 13.60 -1.27
CA ASN A 65 0.87 14.48 -1.75
C ASN A 65 1.59 15.66 -2.42
N ILE A 66 1.39 15.81 -3.73
CA ILE A 66 1.76 17.01 -4.49
C ILE A 66 0.64 18.01 -4.28
#